data_AF-A0A1Y1Z744-F1
#
_entry.id   AF-A0A1Y1Z744-F1
#
_cell.length_a   1.000
_cell.length_b   1.000
_cell.length_c   1.000
_cell.angle_alpha   90.00
_cell.angle_beta   90.00
_cell.angle_gamma   90.00
#
_symmetry.space_group_name_H-M   'P 1'
#
loop_
_entity.id
_entity.type
_entity.pdbx_description
1 polymer ?
#
loop_
_entity_poly.entity_id
_entity_poly.type
_entity_poly.pdbx_seq_one_letter_code
_entity_poly.pdbx_strand_id
1 'polypeptide(L)'
;MPPPPALRAAGRRAQHPPRSSSNQRQPAAVHRRAGSASDTERDPVLRRKLGDMTKKFEALTVKYETLKEVASSGKESNFDQLKRKTDQAAKDQDAVIKALKQQISELQSQSGDLASLKRDMAKVEKENARLVAENKSLSTSLASTQNENRTLSSKLQAARSSVPPENKNVPGSAVKQRSVGVVLPGTAEAAKEAQIQKLKEDLYTDLTGLIVRGVKKGGEGEDVYDCLQTGRNGTLHFHLSVAADGDNYDDAEFAYNPLLDENRDKELLDILPDYLTEEIAFPRCQAAKFYAKVVDCMTKKIVMED
;
A
#
# COMPACT_ATOMS: atom_id res chain seq x y z
N MET A 1 -18.46 29.92 26.62
CA MET A 1 -17.71 30.68 27.63
C MET A 1 -18.53 30.79 28.90
N PRO A 2 -18.08 30.12 29.97
CA PRO A 2 -17.99 30.69 31.32
C PRO A 2 -16.55 30.52 31.91
N PRO A 3 -16.19 31.21 33.01
CA PRO A 3 -14.81 31.53 33.38
C PRO A 3 -14.11 30.45 34.24
N PRO A 4 -12.76 30.51 34.39
CA PRO A 4 -12.00 29.53 35.16
C PRO A 4 -11.93 29.91 36.66
N PRO A 5 -11.83 28.93 37.59
CA PRO A 5 -11.47 29.22 38.97
C PRO A 5 -9.95 29.27 39.18
N ALA A 6 -9.57 30.14 40.11
CA ALA A 6 -8.27 30.75 40.30
C ALA A 6 -7.19 29.85 40.92
N LEU A 7 -5.95 30.12 40.51
CA LEU A 7 -4.71 29.73 41.19
C LEU A 7 -4.59 30.49 42.52
N ARG A 8 -4.26 29.78 43.61
CA ARG A 8 -3.78 30.41 44.84
C ARG A 8 -2.53 29.69 45.34
N ALA A 9 -1.42 30.43 45.32
CA ALA A 9 -0.13 30.01 45.83
C ALA A 9 0.15 30.61 47.21
N ALA A 10 0.98 29.87 47.95
CA ALA A 10 1.93 30.27 48.99
C ALA A 10 1.42 30.60 50.41
N GLY A 11 1.86 29.76 51.36
CA GLY A 11 2.00 30.05 52.79
C GLY A 11 3.01 29.09 53.42
N ARG A 12 4.14 29.64 53.87
CA ARG A 12 5.40 28.98 54.27
C ARG A 12 5.40 28.41 55.72
N ARG A 13 6.21 27.36 55.90
CA ARG A 13 7.21 27.12 56.99
C ARG A 13 6.74 26.65 58.38
N ALA A 14 7.25 25.49 58.82
CA ALA A 14 8.21 25.35 59.92
C ALA A 14 8.79 23.92 60.00
N GLN A 15 10.09 23.85 60.28
CA GLN A 15 10.93 22.65 60.44
C GLN A 15 11.00 22.19 61.90
N HIS A 16 11.50 20.95 62.12
CA HIS A 16 12.33 20.42 63.24
C HIS A 16 11.89 18.98 63.70
N PRO A 17 12.75 18.19 64.39
CA PRO A 17 13.73 17.25 63.82
C PRO A 17 13.58 15.80 64.39
N PRO A 18 14.42 14.82 64.01
CA PRO A 18 14.46 13.51 64.67
C PRO A 18 15.37 13.53 65.91
N ARG A 19 14.99 12.81 66.97
CA ARG A 19 15.87 12.56 68.13
C ARG A 19 16.16 11.07 68.27
N SER A 20 17.43 10.74 68.04
CA SER A 20 18.12 9.55 68.53
C SER A 20 18.59 9.75 69.98
N SER A 21 18.78 8.65 70.71
CA SER A 21 19.70 8.38 71.84
C SER A 21 18.95 7.45 72.83
N SER A 22 19.55 6.53 73.57
CA SER A 22 20.91 5.97 73.68
C SER A 22 20.81 4.92 74.79
N ASN A 23 21.51 3.79 74.61
CA ASN A 23 22.01 2.86 75.62
C ASN A 23 21.82 3.19 77.11
N GLN A 24 21.40 2.17 77.89
CA GLN A 24 22.29 1.60 78.91
C GLN A 24 21.85 0.20 79.38
N ARG A 25 22.85 -0.68 79.42
CA ARG A 25 22.86 -2.03 79.99
C ARG A 25 23.67 -1.93 81.30
N GLN A 26 23.33 -2.71 82.33
CA GLN A 26 24.15 -3.27 83.45
C GLN A 26 23.26 -3.56 84.69
N PRO A 27 23.65 -4.40 85.67
CA PRO A 27 22.85 -5.57 86.07
C PRO A 27 22.50 -5.66 87.58
N ALA A 28 21.76 -6.73 87.89
CA ALA A 28 21.61 -7.47 89.16
C ALA A 28 21.97 -6.81 90.51
N ALA A 29 20.97 -6.75 91.40
CA ALA A 29 21.16 -7.05 92.83
C ALA A 29 19.87 -7.54 93.50
N VAL A 30 20.06 -8.58 94.31
CA VAL A 30 19.13 -9.36 95.12
C VAL A 30 18.59 -8.53 96.29
N HIS A 31 17.28 -8.55 96.56
CA HIS A 31 16.75 -8.53 97.95
C HIS A 31 15.32 -9.08 98.08
N ARG A 32 15.27 -10.26 98.71
CA ARG A 32 14.36 -10.73 99.78
C ARG A 32 12.85 -10.39 99.72
N ARG A 33 12.08 -11.47 99.54
CA ARG A 33 11.11 -12.03 100.51
C ARG A 33 10.20 -11.01 101.23
N ALA A 34 9.00 -10.85 100.70
CA ALA A 34 7.78 -10.73 101.50
C ALA A 34 6.63 -11.38 100.73
N GLY A 35 6.17 -12.52 101.23
CA GLY A 35 4.96 -13.16 100.74
C GLY A 35 3.78 -12.26 101.11
N SER A 36 3.12 -11.71 100.10
CA SER A 36 1.75 -11.24 100.22
C SER A 36 0.83 -12.35 99.75
N ALA A 37 0.75 -13.40 100.56
CA ALA A 37 -0.33 -14.36 100.48
C ALA A 37 -1.61 -13.66 100.98
N SER A 38 -2.28 -12.99 100.05
CA SER A 38 -3.72 -12.68 100.15
C SER A 38 -4.39 -13.30 98.93
N ASP A 39 -4.22 -14.62 98.80
CA ASP A 39 -4.72 -15.44 97.70
C ASP A 39 -5.46 -16.67 98.25
N THR A 40 -6.41 -16.43 99.16
CA THR A 40 -7.29 -17.50 99.67
C THR A 40 -8.78 -17.21 99.51
N GLU A 41 -9.18 -16.13 98.83
CA GLU A 41 -10.60 -15.90 98.46
C GLU A 41 -10.78 -15.26 97.05
N ARG A 42 -9.95 -15.62 96.07
CA ARG A 42 -10.31 -15.41 94.66
C ARG A 42 -11.03 -16.65 94.15
N ASP A 43 -12.35 -16.64 94.29
CA ASP A 43 -13.27 -17.63 93.74
C ASP A 43 -12.80 -18.12 92.34
N PRO A 44 -12.48 -19.42 92.17
CA PRO A 44 -12.03 -20.00 90.90
C PRO A 44 -12.97 -19.70 89.74
N VAL A 45 -14.27 -19.55 90.04
CA VAL A 45 -15.30 -19.18 89.08
C VAL A 45 -15.11 -17.75 88.59
N LEU A 46 -14.74 -16.80 89.47
CA LEU A 46 -14.43 -15.42 89.10
C LEU A 46 -13.18 -15.32 88.22
N ARG A 47 -12.14 -16.12 88.50
CA ARG A 47 -10.92 -16.15 87.67
C ARG A 47 -11.20 -16.70 86.27
N ARG A 48 -12.01 -17.77 86.16
CA ARG A 48 -12.44 -18.32 84.87
C ARG A 48 -13.30 -17.31 84.10
N LYS A 49 -14.28 -16.69 84.77
CA LYS A 49 -15.10 -15.63 84.18
C LYS A 49 -14.24 -14.45 83.69
N LEU A 50 -13.25 -14.01 84.47
CA LEU A 50 -12.33 -12.94 84.06
C LEU A 50 -11.55 -13.34 82.80
N GLY A 51 -11.00 -14.56 82.75
CA GLY A 51 -10.30 -15.07 81.57
C GLY A 51 -11.20 -15.18 80.34
N ASP A 52 -12.43 -15.66 80.49
CA ASP A 52 -13.41 -15.73 79.40
C ASP A 52 -13.83 -14.33 78.93
N MET A 53 -13.89 -13.36 79.83
CA MET A 53 -14.23 -11.97 79.56
C MET A 53 -13.06 -11.25 78.86
N THR A 54 -11.82 -11.47 79.30
CA THR A 54 -10.61 -11.02 78.60
C THR A 54 -10.53 -11.59 77.19
N LYS A 55 -10.77 -12.90 77.00
CA LYS A 55 -10.82 -13.53 75.67
C LYS A 55 -11.91 -12.93 74.78
N LYS A 56 -13.08 -12.61 75.34
CA LYS A 56 -14.16 -11.93 74.59
C LYS A 56 -13.75 -10.52 74.18
N PHE A 57 -13.08 -9.78 75.05
CA PHE A 57 -12.57 -8.45 74.70
C PHE A 57 -11.50 -8.53 73.62
N GLU A 58 -10.52 -9.43 73.74
CA GLU A 58 -9.50 -9.65 72.71
C GLU A 58 -10.13 -10.04 71.38
N ALA A 59 -11.08 -10.99 71.38
CA ALA A 59 -11.81 -11.39 70.18
C ALA A 59 -12.63 -10.24 69.58
N LEU A 60 -13.18 -9.35 70.40
CA LEU A 60 -13.92 -8.18 69.94
C LEU A 60 -12.98 -7.11 69.34
N THR A 61 -11.82 -6.89 69.95
CA THR A 61 -10.79 -5.98 69.44
C THR A 61 -10.29 -6.45 68.08
N VAL A 62 -9.94 -7.74 67.95
CA VAL A 62 -9.50 -8.31 66.67
C VAL A 62 -10.58 -8.14 65.60
N LYS A 63 -11.85 -8.47 65.91
CA LYS A 63 -12.96 -8.27 64.95
C LYS A 63 -13.15 -6.82 64.55
N TYR A 64 -13.01 -5.88 65.48
CA TYR A 64 -13.11 -4.45 65.20
C TYR A 64 -11.97 -3.98 64.30
N GLU A 65 -10.74 -4.39 64.57
CA GLU A 65 -9.58 -4.07 63.74
C GLU A 65 -9.72 -4.67 62.34
N THR A 66 -10.11 -5.94 62.23
CA THR A 66 -10.37 -6.58 60.92
C THR A 66 -11.47 -5.87 60.16
N LEU A 67 -12.58 -5.50 60.82
CA LEU A 67 -13.68 -4.78 60.15
C LEU A 67 -13.26 -3.38 59.71
N LYS A 68 -12.45 -2.69 60.53
CA LYS A 68 -11.89 -1.38 60.21
C LYS A 68 -10.95 -1.46 59.00
N GLU A 69 -10.07 -2.46 58.96
CA GLU A 69 -9.13 -2.68 57.86
C GLU A 69 -9.86 -3.06 56.57
N VAL A 70 -10.85 -3.94 56.62
CA VAL A 70 -11.67 -4.29 55.45
C VAL A 70 -12.45 -3.07 54.94
N ALA A 71 -12.96 -2.23 55.85
CA ALA A 71 -13.68 -1.02 55.49
C ALA A 71 -12.77 0.07 54.87
N SER A 72 -11.52 0.21 55.32
CA SER A 72 -10.55 1.14 54.74
C SER A 72 -10.01 0.61 53.40
N SER A 73 -9.54 -0.64 53.39
CA SER A 73 -8.97 -1.29 52.21
C SER A 73 -9.97 -1.39 51.04
N GLY A 74 -11.24 -1.74 51.32
CA GLY A 74 -12.27 -1.80 50.30
C GLY A 74 -12.59 -0.45 49.66
N LYS A 75 -12.57 0.64 50.45
CA LYS A 75 -12.81 2.01 49.94
C LYS A 75 -11.64 2.50 49.10
N GLU A 76 -10.41 2.27 49.57
CA GLU A 76 -9.18 2.64 48.86
C GLU A 76 -9.08 1.89 47.53
N SER A 77 -9.31 0.57 47.53
CA SER A 77 -9.32 -0.22 46.29
C SER A 77 -10.39 0.23 45.30
N ASN A 78 -11.60 0.56 45.77
CA ASN A 78 -12.67 1.02 44.88
C ASN A 78 -12.34 2.42 44.30
N PHE A 79 -11.82 3.33 45.12
CA PHE A 79 -11.40 4.65 44.67
C PHE A 79 -10.28 4.55 43.61
N ASP A 80 -9.27 3.71 43.84
CA ASP A 80 -8.19 3.49 42.88
C ASP A 80 -8.68 2.88 41.57
N GLN A 81 -9.61 1.93 41.63
CA GLN A 81 -10.23 1.36 40.43
C GLN A 81 -11.03 2.40 39.65
N LEU A 82 -11.83 3.22 40.33
CA LEU A 82 -12.62 4.27 39.68
C LEU A 82 -11.70 5.33 39.05
N LYS A 83 -10.65 5.74 39.77
CA LYS A 83 -9.64 6.67 39.25
C LYS A 83 -8.97 6.11 37.99
N ARG A 84 -8.49 4.87 38.02
CA ARG A 84 -7.89 4.21 36.84
C ARG A 84 -8.86 4.14 35.66
N LYS A 85 -10.12 3.80 35.89
CA LYS A 85 -11.14 3.76 34.83
C LYS A 85 -11.40 5.14 34.23
N THR A 86 -11.49 6.19 35.05
CA THR A 86 -11.66 7.56 34.58
C THR A 86 -10.43 8.04 33.80
N ASP A 87 -9.22 7.79 34.31
CA ASP A 87 -7.98 8.16 33.64
C ASP A 87 -7.83 7.42 32.30
N GLN A 88 -8.22 6.14 32.24
CA GLN A 88 -8.21 5.37 31.00
C GLN A 88 -9.27 5.89 30.02
N ALA A 89 -10.49 6.15 30.49
CA ALA A 89 -11.55 6.70 29.64
C ALA A 89 -11.17 8.06 29.06
N ALA A 90 -10.49 8.92 29.83
CA ALA A 90 -9.98 10.19 29.34
C ALA A 90 -8.92 10.00 28.24
N LYS A 91 -7.98 9.06 28.42
CA LYS A 91 -6.98 8.73 27.39
C LYS A 91 -7.61 8.17 26.12
N ASP A 92 -8.60 7.29 26.26
CA ASP A 92 -9.31 6.69 25.13
C ASP A 92 -10.10 7.77 24.35
N GLN A 93 -10.75 8.70 25.06
CA GLN A 93 -11.42 9.84 24.45
C GLN A 93 -10.46 10.75 23.70
N ASP A 94 -9.31 11.10 24.29
CA ASP A 94 -8.28 11.91 23.64
C ASP A 94 -7.72 11.22 22.39
N ALA A 95 -7.53 9.90 22.44
CA ALA A 95 -7.09 9.12 21.29
C ALA A 95 -8.12 9.16 20.15
N VAL A 96 -9.42 9.02 20.47
CA VAL A 96 -10.50 9.14 19.48
C VAL A 96 -10.57 10.54 18.89
N ILE A 97 -10.48 11.59 19.72
CA ILE A 97 -10.46 12.98 19.25
C ILE A 97 -9.28 13.22 18.31
N LYS A 98 -8.10 12.69 18.63
CA LYS A 98 -6.91 12.79 17.78
C LYS A 98 -7.13 12.09 16.43
N ALA A 99 -7.65 10.86 16.45
CA ALA A 99 -7.93 10.08 15.25
C ALA A 99 -8.96 10.79 14.35
N LEU A 100 -10.05 11.32 14.92
CA LEU A 100 -11.06 12.07 14.17
C LEU A 100 -10.49 13.36 13.55
N LYS A 101 -9.64 14.10 14.27
CA LYS A 101 -8.97 15.28 13.72
C LYS A 101 -8.05 14.93 12.56
N GLN A 102 -7.31 13.82 12.67
CA GLN A 102 -6.47 13.33 11.60
C GLN A 102 -7.31 12.97 10.36
N GLN A 103 -8.41 12.22 10.54
CA GLN A 103 -9.33 11.89 9.44
C GLN A 103 -9.92 13.13 8.77
N ILE A 104 -10.28 14.17 9.53
CA ILE A 104 -10.78 15.43 8.95
C ILE A 104 -9.70 16.10 8.09
N SER A 105 -8.44 16.14 8.57
CA SER A 105 -7.32 16.71 7.81
C SER A 105 -7.06 15.92 6.51
N GLU A 106 -7.11 14.59 6.59
CA GLU A 106 -6.96 13.70 5.42
C GLU A 106 -8.08 13.95 4.41
N LEU A 107 -9.35 13.99 4.84
CA LEU A 107 -10.49 14.28 3.97
C LEU A 107 -10.40 15.68 3.32
N GLN A 108 -9.92 16.68 4.06
CA GLN A 108 -9.70 18.03 3.51
C GLN A 108 -8.61 18.03 2.42
N SER A 109 -7.51 17.30 2.63
CA SER A 109 -6.46 17.16 1.60
C SER A 109 -6.99 16.43 0.35
N GLN A 110 -7.71 15.32 0.53
CA GLN A 110 -8.32 14.57 -0.56
C GLN A 110 -9.34 15.41 -1.36
N SER A 111 -10.08 16.30 -0.70
CA SER A 111 -10.98 17.24 -1.39
C SER A 111 -10.22 18.24 -2.27
N GLY A 112 -9.01 18.63 -1.88
CA GLY A 112 -8.13 19.50 -2.68
C GLY A 112 -7.65 18.78 -3.95
N ASP A 113 -7.21 17.54 -3.79
CA ASP A 113 -6.76 16.67 -4.89
C ASP A 113 -7.89 16.33 -5.86
N LEU A 114 -9.11 16.10 -5.35
CA LEU A 114 -10.27 15.88 -6.20
C LEU A 114 -10.60 17.13 -7.02
N ALA A 115 -10.41 18.33 -6.47
CA ALA A 115 -10.61 19.57 -7.20
C ALA A 115 -9.51 19.83 -8.25
N SER A 116 -8.24 19.48 -8.00
CA SER A 116 -7.18 19.56 -9.01
C SER A 116 -7.40 18.55 -10.13
N LEU A 117 -7.71 17.29 -9.79
CA LEU A 117 -7.98 16.23 -10.76
C LEU A 117 -9.16 16.58 -11.69
N LYS A 118 -10.21 17.20 -11.16
CA LYS A 118 -11.33 17.71 -11.97
C LYS A 118 -10.89 18.79 -12.97
N ARG A 119 -9.97 19.68 -12.59
CA ARG A 119 -9.44 20.70 -13.52
C ARG A 119 -8.60 20.06 -14.61
N ASP A 120 -7.81 19.05 -14.28
CA ASP A 120 -6.96 18.37 -15.25
C ASP A 120 -7.79 17.50 -16.20
N MET A 121 -8.84 16.82 -15.71
CA MET A 121 -9.83 16.18 -16.58
C MET A 121 -10.44 17.18 -17.59
N ALA A 122 -10.87 18.35 -17.13
CA ALA A 122 -11.45 19.36 -18.03
C ALA A 122 -10.42 19.88 -19.07
N LYS A 123 -9.14 19.99 -18.71
CA LYS A 123 -8.07 20.33 -19.66
C LYS A 123 -7.86 19.23 -20.70
N VAL A 124 -7.75 17.98 -20.25
CA VAL A 124 -7.55 16.81 -21.13
C VAL A 124 -8.73 16.63 -22.07
N GLU A 125 -9.97 16.81 -21.60
CA GLU A 125 -11.17 16.77 -22.45
C GLU A 125 -11.11 17.84 -23.54
N LYS A 126 -10.68 19.07 -23.20
CA LYS A 126 -10.54 20.17 -24.17
C LYS A 126 -9.44 19.89 -25.20
N GLU A 127 -8.30 19.35 -24.77
CA GLU A 127 -7.22 18.95 -25.68
C GLU A 127 -7.63 17.80 -26.59
N ASN A 128 -8.34 16.81 -26.05
CA ASN A 128 -8.85 15.69 -26.84
C ASN A 128 -9.87 16.18 -27.89
N ALA A 129 -10.79 17.08 -27.51
CA ALA A 129 -11.71 17.70 -28.47
C ALA A 129 -10.97 18.47 -29.59
N ARG A 130 -9.89 19.17 -29.25
CA ARG A 130 -9.03 19.87 -30.23
C ARG A 130 -8.33 18.88 -31.16
N LEU A 131 -7.70 17.84 -30.62
CA LEU A 131 -7.00 16.82 -31.40
C LEU A 131 -7.95 16.06 -32.33
N VAL A 132 -9.18 15.77 -31.89
CA VAL A 132 -10.21 15.16 -32.74
C VAL A 132 -10.59 16.09 -33.90
N ALA A 133 -10.75 17.40 -33.65
CA ALA A 133 -11.03 18.37 -34.70
C ALA A 133 -9.88 18.48 -35.71
N GLU A 134 -8.64 18.48 -35.22
CA GLU A 134 -7.43 18.52 -36.05
C GLU A 134 -7.29 17.24 -36.90
N ASN A 135 -7.49 16.06 -36.31
CA ASN A 135 -7.51 14.80 -37.06
C ASN A 135 -8.57 14.80 -38.17
N LYS A 136 -9.76 15.33 -37.90
CA LYS A 136 -10.82 15.47 -38.91
C LYS A 136 -10.41 16.41 -40.05
N SER A 137 -9.77 17.53 -39.72
CA SER A 137 -9.24 18.48 -40.71
C SER A 137 -8.15 17.84 -41.57
N LEU A 138 -7.16 17.20 -40.95
CA LEU A 138 -6.06 16.52 -41.64
C LEU A 138 -6.57 15.37 -42.52
N SER A 139 -7.53 14.58 -42.05
CA SER A 139 -8.17 13.52 -42.83
C SER A 139 -8.88 14.08 -44.07
N THR A 140 -9.58 15.22 -43.94
CA THR A 140 -10.22 15.92 -45.06
C THR A 140 -9.18 16.44 -46.06
N SER A 141 -8.08 17.02 -45.58
CA SER A 141 -6.98 17.52 -46.42
C SER A 141 -6.27 16.38 -47.16
N LEU A 142 -6.04 15.25 -46.48
CA LEU A 142 -5.48 14.05 -47.07
C LEU A 142 -6.37 13.49 -48.18
N ALA A 143 -7.69 13.45 -47.97
CA ALA A 143 -8.65 13.02 -48.98
C ALA A 143 -8.66 13.94 -50.21
N SER A 144 -8.59 15.27 -50.01
CA SER A 144 -8.45 16.23 -51.13
C SER A 144 -7.19 15.97 -51.93
N THR A 145 -6.04 15.86 -51.26
CA THR A 145 -4.74 15.65 -51.89
C THR A 145 -4.69 14.31 -52.64
N GLN A 146 -5.32 13.25 -52.09
CA GLN A 146 -5.44 11.96 -52.78
C GLN A 146 -6.29 12.05 -54.06
N ASN A 147 -7.40 12.81 -54.02
CA ASN A 147 -8.26 13.02 -55.19
C ASN A 147 -7.56 13.86 -56.27
N GLU A 148 -6.81 14.89 -55.86
CA GLU A 148 -5.97 15.68 -56.76
C GLU A 148 -4.88 14.83 -57.41
N ASN A 149 -4.16 14.00 -56.63
CA ASN A 149 -3.15 13.08 -57.16
C ASN A 149 -3.74 12.08 -58.16
N ARG A 150 -4.92 11.52 -57.87
CA ARG A 150 -5.63 10.64 -58.82
C ARG A 150 -5.98 11.37 -60.11
N THR A 151 -6.44 12.61 -60.01
CA THR A 151 -6.80 13.44 -61.16
C THR A 151 -5.57 13.78 -62.00
N LEU A 152 -4.47 14.19 -61.37
CA LEU A 152 -3.21 14.46 -62.04
C LEU A 152 -2.62 13.20 -62.68
N SER A 153 -2.68 12.06 -62.00
CA SER A 153 -2.23 10.76 -62.53
C SER A 153 -3.04 10.35 -63.77
N SER A 154 -4.36 10.53 -63.74
CA SER A 154 -5.23 10.27 -64.89
C SER A 154 -4.91 11.21 -66.06
N LYS A 155 -4.73 12.51 -65.80
CA LYS A 155 -4.32 13.49 -66.82
C LYS A 155 -2.95 13.15 -67.42
N LEU A 156 -2.00 12.72 -66.58
CA LEU A 156 -0.66 12.34 -67.02
C LEU A 156 -0.69 11.07 -67.87
N GLN A 157 -1.51 10.07 -67.50
CA GLN A 157 -1.73 8.88 -68.31
C GLN A 157 -2.36 9.23 -69.66
N ALA A 158 -3.39 10.09 -69.68
CA ALA A 158 -4.04 10.56 -70.91
C ALA A 158 -3.08 11.36 -71.81
N ALA A 159 -2.24 12.21 -71.23
CA ALA A 159 -1.21 12.95 -71.96
C ALA A 159 -0.15 12.01 -72.56
N ARG A 160 0.24 10.95 -71.85
CA ARG A 160 1.14 9.91 -72.35
C ARG A 160 0.54 9.11 -73.52
N SER A 161 -0.78 8.87 -73.52
CA SER A 161 -1.46 8.20 -74.63
C SER A 161 -1.86 9.12 -75.79
N SER A 162 -1.82 10.45 -75.63
CA SER A 162 -2.03 11.42 -76.72
C SER A 162 -0.74 11.85 -77.44
N VAL A 163 0.44 11.39 -77.01
CA VAL A 163 1.67 11.55 -77.79
C VAL A 163 1.57 10.61 -79.00
N PRO A 164 1.73 11.10 -80.25
CA PRO A 164 1.70 10.25 -81.43
C PRO A 164 2.82 9.19 -81.35
N PRO A 165 2.56 7.94 -81.71
CA PRO A 165 3.64 6.98 -81.88
C PRO A 165 4.48 7.42 -83.07
N GLU A 166 5.72 7.84 -82.82
CA GLU A 166 6.73 7.72 -83.87
C GLU A 166 6.84 6.23 -84.24
N ASN A 167 6.64 5.98 -85.53
CA ASN A 167 6.63 4.68 -86.20
C ASN A 167 7.47 3.60 -85.52
N LYS A 168 6.81 2.53 -85.09
CA LYS A 168 7.22 1.14 -85.38
C LYS A 168 6.07 0.16 -85.08
N ASN A 169 5.62 -0.47 -86.17
CA ASN A 169 4.71 -1.62 -86.24
C ASN A 169 4.94 -2.66 -85.14
N VAL A 170 3.90 -3.03 -84.38
CA VAL A 170 3.49 -4.44 -84.16
C VAL A 170 2.03 -4.49 -83.66
N PRO A 171 1.15 -5.36 -84.21
CA PRO A 171 -0.24 -5.49 -83.77
C PRO A 171 -0.40 -6.61 -82.73
N GLY A 172 -1.16 -6.38 -81.65
CA GLY A 172 -1.51 -7.49 -80.75
C GLY A 172 -2.25 -7.10 -79.47
N SER A 173 -3.46 -7.64 -79.35
CA SER A 173 -4.16 -8.04 -78.11
C SER A 173 -4.95 -7.02 -77.32
N ALA A 174 -6.27 -7.22 -77.43
CA ALA A 174 -7.33 -6.75 -76.57
C ALA A 174 -7.06 -7.00 -75.08
N VAL A 175 -7.07 -5.95 -74.26
CA VAL A 175 -7.21 -6.07 -72.81
C VAL A 175 -8.62 -5.64 -72.43
N LYS A 176 -9.49 -6.65 -72.32
CA LYS A 176 -10.83 -6.54 -71.77
C LYS A 176 -10.74 -6.69 -70.24
N GLN A 177 -11.21 -5.65 -69.54
CA GLN A 177 -12.03 -5.69 -68.32
C GLN A 177 -11.44 -6.35 -67.04
N ARG A 178 -11.38 -5.54 -65.96
CA ARG A 178 -11.90 -6.01 -64.67
C ARG A 178 -12.41 -4.84 -63.82
N SER A 179 -13.72 -4.87 -63.63
CA SER A 179 -14.49 -4.07 -62.68
C SER A 179 -14.05 -4.39 -61.26
N VAL A 180 -13.71 -3.35 -60.51
CA VAL A 180 -13.57 -3.37 -59.05
C VAL A 180 -14.95 -3.63 -58.46
N GLY A 181 -15.14 -4.82 -57.91
CA GLY A 181 -16.43 -5.28 -57.40
C GLY A 181 -16.37 -6.69 -56.86
N VAL A 182 -15.38 -6.98 -56.02
CA VAL A 182 -15.40 -8.15 -55.14
C VAL A 182 -15.25 -7.60 -53.73
N VAL A 183 -16.38 -7.42 -53.06
CA VAL A 183 -16.39 -7.40 -51.59
C VAL A 183 -16.03 -8.84 -51.20
N LEU A 184 -14.78 -9.03 -50.80
CA LEU A 184 -14.25 -10.30 -50.33
C LEU A 184 -15.07 -10.77 -49.11
N PRO A 185 -15.63 -12.01 -49.10
CA PRO A 185 -16.38 -12.56 -47.97
C PRO A 185 -15.58 -12.78 -46.68
N GLY A 186 -14.26 -12.49 -46.66
CA GLY A 186 -13.37 -12.79 -45.52
C GLY A 186 -13.13 -11.65 -44.53
N THR A 187 -13.64 -10.43 -44.79
CA THR A 187 -13.34 -9.27 -43.92
C THR A 187 -14.11 -9.30 -42.60
N ALA A 188 -15.32 -9.84 -42.59
CA ALA A 188 -16.15 -9.93 -41.39
C ALA A 188 -15.68 -11.03 -40.42
N GLU A 189 -15.16 -12.13 -40.94
CA GLU A 189 -14.62 -13.24 -40.14
C GLU A 189 -13.26 -12.89 -39.57
N ALA A 190 -12.36 -12.30 -40.38
CA ALA A 190 -11.08 -11.78 -39.90
C ALA A 190 -11.24 -10.66 -38.86
N ALA A 191 -12.27 -9.80 -38.98
CA ALA A 191 -12.56 -8.78 -37.98
C ALA A 191 -13.04 -9.38 -36.64
N LYS A 192 -13.82 -10.46 -36.68
CA LYS A 192 -14.24 -11.18 -35.46
C LYS A 192 -13.07 -11.90 -34.80
N GLU A 193 -12.21 -12.55 -35.57
CA GLU A 193 -11.01 -13.20 -35.04
C GLU A 193 -10.06 -12.20 -34.39
N ALA A 194 -9.83 -11.04 -35.02
CA ALA A 194 -9.03 -9.96 -34.43
C ALA A 194 -9.63 -9.43 -33.13
N GLN A 195 -10.96 -9.31 -33.05
CA GLN A 195 -11.65 -8.90 -31.82
C GLN A 195 -11.46 -9.95 -30.71
N ILE A 196 -11.57 -11.24 -31.03
CA ILE A 196 -11.35 -12.34 -30.07
C ILE A 196 -9.89 -12.37 -29.60
N GLN A 197 -8.92 -12.17 -30.48
CA GLN A 197 -7.50 -12.10 -30.11
C GLN A 197 -7.24 -10.94 -29.13
N LYS A 198 -7.82 -9.77 -29.40
CA LYS A 198 -7.72 -8.62 -28.50
C LYS A 198 -8.32 -8.92 -27.12
N LEU A 199 -9.50 -9.54 -27.06
CA LEU A 199 -10.11 -9.91 -25.77
C LEU A 199 -9.26 -10.92 -24.98
N LYS A 200 -8.54 -11.83 -25.66
CA LYS A 200 -7.59 -12.74 -25.00
C LYS A 200 -6.40 -11.98 -24.44
N GLU A 201 -5.85 -11.05 -25.22
CA GLU A 201 -4.74 -10.19 -24.79
C GLU A 201 -5.11 -9.29 -23.60
N ASP A 202 -6.29 -8.66 -23.65
CA ASP A 202 -6.83 -7.84 -22.56
C ASP A 202 -6.96 -8.68 -21.27
N LEU A 203 -7.50 -9.90 -21.37
CA LEU A 203 -7.61 -10.81 -20.23
C LEU A 203 -6.23 -11.20 -19.67
N TYR A 204 -5.25 -11.51 -20.52
CA TYR A 204 -3.90 -11.82 -20.07
C TYR A 204 -3.26 -10.61 -19.40
N THR A 205 -3.45 -9.42 -19.96
CA THR A 205 -2.99 -8.15 -19.37
C THR A 205 -3.56 -7.97 -17.97
N ASP A 206 -4.86 -8.16 -17.78
CA ASP A 206 -5.51 -8.02 -16.47
C ASP A 206 -5.02 -9.05 -15.44
N LEU A 207 -4.75 -10.29 -15.87
CA LEU A 207 -4.31 -11.37 -14.97
C LEU A 207 -2.82 -11.29 -14.61
N THR A 208 -1.99 -10.82 -15.52
CA THR A 208 -0.52 -10.88 -15.41
C THR A 208 0.12 -9.53 -15.11
N GLY A 209 -0.56 -8.43 -15.46
CA GLY A 209 0.03 -7.10 -15.48
C GLY A 209 1.07 -6.90 -16.58
N LEU A 210 1.24 -7.88 -17.48
CA LEU A 210 2.17 -7.84 -18.61
C LEU A 210 1.43 -7.37 -19.87
N ILE A 211 1.91 -6.29 -20.47
CA ILE A 211 1.39 -5.73 -21.72
C ILE A 211 2.44 -5.95 -22.82
N VAL A 212 2.03 -6.57 -23.93
CA VAL A 212 2.87 -6.69 -25.12
C VAL A 212 2.45 -5.60 -26.11
N ARG A 213 3.23 -4.50 -26.18
CA ARG A 213 2.87 -3.32 -27.00
C ARG A 213 2.96 -3.57 -28.49
N GLY A 214 3.86 -4.46 -28.89
CA GLY A 214 4.11 -4.76 -30.28
C GLY A 214 5.10 -5.90 -30.45
N VAL A 215 5.03 -6.52 -31.63
CA VAL A 215 5.97 -7.55 -32.06
C VAL A 215 6.64 -7.04 -33.33
N LYS A 216 7.97 -6.98 -33.31
CA LYS A 216 8.78 -6.64 -34.46
C LYS A 216 9.52 -7.88 -34.92
N LYS A 217 9.19 -8.33 -36.13
CA LYS A 217 9.95 -9.39 -36.80
C LYS A 217 11.28 -8.80 -37.29
N GLY A 218 12.38 -9.29 -36.75
CA GLY A 218 13.74 -8.96 -37.13
C GLY A 218 14.10 -9.52 -38.51
N GLY A 219 15.19 -9.01 -39.09
CA GLY A 219 15.67 -9.41 -40.43
C GLY A 219 16.24 -10.83 -40.50
N GLU A 220 16.53 -11.45 -39.35
CA GLU A 220 17.17 -12.77 -39.23
C GLU A 220 16.26 -13.82 -38.58
N GLY A 221 14.93 -13.64 -38.64
CA GLY A 221 13.97 -14.60 -38.06
C GLY A 221 13.76 -14.45 -36.55
N GLU A 222 14.39 -13.47 -35.90
CA GLU A 222 14.14 -13.16 -34.49
C GLU A 222 12.85 -12.36 -34.30
N ASP A 223 11.96 -12.81 -33.43
CA ASP A 223 10.78 -12.04 -33.04
C ASP A 223 11.10 -11.22 -31.77
N VAL A 224 11.06 -9.89 -31.89
CA VAL A 224 11.31 -8.96 -30.78
C VAL A 224 9.98 -8.45 -30.23
N TYR A 225 9.73 -8.72 -28.95
CA TYR A 225 8.53 -8.33 -28.23
C TYR A 225 8.84 -7.10 -27.35
N ASP A 226 8.05 -6.04 -27.50
CA ASP A 226 8.08 -4.85 -26.63
C ASP A 226 7.12 -5.05 -25.46
N CYS A 227 7.66 -5.21 -24.25
CA CYS A 227 6.94 -5.65 -23.07
C CYS A 227 6.97 -4.60 -21.95
N LEU A 228 5.80 -4.32 -21.37
CA LEU A 228 5.65 -3.52 -20.15
C LEU A 228 5.07 -4.40 -19.05
N GLN A 229 5.85 -4.63 -17.98
CA GLN A 229 5.31 -5.21 -16.75
C GLN A 229 4.92 -4.10 -15.80
N THR A 230 3.64 -4.04 -15.46
CA THR A 230 3.12 -3.10 -14.45
C THR A 230 2.94 -3.78 -13.10
N GLY A 231 3.12 -3.02 -12.02
CA GLY A 231 2.93 -3.48 -10.66
C GLY A 231 2.78 -2.35 -9.66
N ARG A 232 2.82 -2.69 -8.37
CA ARG A 232 2.72 -1.71 -7.27
C ARG A 232 3.97 -0.86 -7.14
N ASN A 233 5.12 -1.42 -7.50
CA ASN A 233 6.43 -0.78 -7.38
C ASN A 233 6.81 0.01 -8.66
N GLY A 234 5.90 0.14 -9.63
CA GLY A 234 6.13 0.88 -10.87
C GLY A 234 5.87 0.06 -12.13
N THR A 235 6.55 0.43 -13.22
CA THR A 235 6.46 -0.26 -14.51
C THR A 235 7.86 -0.57 -15.04
N LEU A 236 8.13 -1.85 -15.32
CA LEU A 236 9.36 -2.31 -15.94
C LEU A 236 9.17 -2.43 -17.45
N HIS A 237 9.95 -1.68 -18.22
CA HIS A 237 9.97 -1.74 -19.68
C HIS A 237 11.15 -2.59 -20.14
N PHE A 238 10.90 -3.59 -21.00
CA PHE A 238 11.94 -4.44 -21.56
C PHE A 238 11.56 -4.97 -22.94
N HIS A 239 12.57 -5.33 -23.72
CA HIS A 239 12.42 -6.13 -24.92
C HIS A 239 12.75 -7.57 -24.63
N LEU A 240 11.98 -8.48 -25.23
CA LEU A 240 12.23 -9.90 -25.19
C LEU A 240 12.38 -10.40 -26.63
N SER A 241 13.55 -10.88 -27.00
CA SER A 241 13.79 -11.45 -28.33
C SER A 241 13.77 -12.96 -28.27
N VAL A 242 13.14 -13.59 -29.25
CA VAL A 242 13.07 -15.04 -29.40
C VAL A 242 13.63 -15.40 -30.77
N ALA A 243 14.71 -16.18 -30.81
CA ALA A 243 15.20 -16.74 -32.05
C ALA A 243 14.21 -17.79 -32.56
N ALA A 244 13.77 -17.69 -33.83
CA ALA A 244 12.89 -18.68 -34.44
C ALA A 244 13.61 -19.97 -34.82
N ASP A 245 14.94 -19.99 -34.78
CA ASP A 245 15.77 -21.06 -35.32
C ASP A 245 16.16 -22.09 -34.24
N GLY A 246 15.21 -22.96 -33.94
CA GLY A 246 15.46 -24.22 -33.26
C GLY A 246 14.51 -25.28 -33.78
N ASP A 247 15.03 -26.37 -34.34
CA ASP A 247 14.25 -27.55 -34.74
C ASP A 247 13.45 -28.16 -33.56
N ASN A 248 13.75 -27.71 -32.34
CA ASN A 248 13.19 -28.19 -31.08
C ASN A 248 12.70 -27.01 -30.22
N TYR A 249 11.41 -27.06 -29.82
CA TYR A 249 10.73 -25.97 -29.10
C TYR A 249 11.38 -25.58 -27.76
N ASP A 250 12.04 -26.53 -27.10
CA ASP A 250 12.64 -26.35 -25.78
C ASP A 250 14.06 -25.72 -25.82
N ASP A 251 14.71 -25.74 -26.99
CA ASP A 251 16.07 -25.21 -27.17
C ASP A 251 16.09 -23.72 -27.58
N ALA A 252 14.92 -23.11 -27.76
CA ALA A 252 14.81 -21.69 -28.06
C ALA A 252 15.36 -20.84 -26.91
N GLU A 253 16.26 -19.90 -27.22
CA GLU A 253 16.81 -18.95 -26.27
C GLU A 253 16.03 -17.63 -26.31
N PHE A 254 15.80 -17.07 -25.13
CA PHE A 254 15.20 -15.77 -24.91
C PHE A 254 16.30 -14.79 -24.56
N ALA A 255 16.37 -13.66 -25.26
CA ALA A 255 17.22 -12.54 -24.90
C ALA A 255 16.36 -11.43 -24.27
N TYR A 256 16.70 -11.03 -23.06
CA TYR A 256 16.07 -9.95 -22.31
C TYR A 256 16.93 -8.70 -22.39
N ASN A 257 16.33 -7.58 -22.75
CA ASN A 257 16.97 -6.28 -22.79
C ASN A 257 16.14 -5.24 -22.01
N PRO A 258 16.58 -4.79 -20.83
CA PRO A 258 15.86 -3.80 -20.04
C PRO A 258 15.95 -2.39 -20.66
N LEU A 259 14.83 -1.67 -20.75
CA LEU A 259 14.78 -0.25 -21.12
C LEU A 259 14.57 0.63 -19.89
N LEU A 260 15.51 0.54 -18.97
CA LEU A 260 15.52 1.31 -17.73
C LEU A 260 16.18 2.68 -17.97
N ASP A 261 15.55 3.73 -17.45
CA ASP A 261 16.12 5.09 -17.40
C ASP A 261 16.45 5.44 -15.95
N GLU A 262 17.72 5.76 -15.66
CA GLU A 262 18.21 6.07 -14.31
C GLU A 262 17.40 7.18 -13.60
N ASN A 263 16.82 8.13 -14.35
CA ASN A 263 16.06 9.23 -13.76
C ASN A 263 14.61 8.86 -13.48
N ARG A 264 14.00 8.07 -14.37
CA ARG A 264 12.58 7.69 -14.27
C ARG A 264 12.37 6.49 -13.36
N ASP A 265 13.29 5.54 -13.43
CA ASP A 265 13.14 4.20 -12.85
C ASP A 265 14.02 4.02 -11.61
N LYS A 266 14.47 5.12 -10.98
CA LYS A 266 15.37 5.12 -9.82
C LYS A 266 14.86 4.27 -8.65
N GLU A 267 13.60 4.46 -8.27
CA GLU A 267 12.96 3.70 -7.18
C GLU A 267 12.85 2.20 -7.51
N LEU A 268 12.77 1.88 -8.80
CA LEU A 268 12.70 0.51 -9.28
C LEU A 268 14.09 -0.13 -9.31
N LEU A 269 15.13 0.61 -9.69
CA LEU A 269 16.53 0.17 -9.68
C LEU A 269 17.01 -0.21 -8.27
N ASP A 270 16.55 0.47 -7.23
CA ASP A 270 16.89 0.17 -5.83
C ASP A 270 16.30 -1.18 -5.36
N ILE A 271 15.26 -1.67 -6.04
CA ILE A 271 14.48 -2.86 -5.69
C ILE A 271 14.82 -4.06 -6.59
N LEU A 272 15.17 -3.80 -7.85
CA LEU A 272 15.44 -4.84 -8.84
C LEU A 272 16.77 -5.55 -8.54
N PRO A 273 16.81 -6.89 -8.64
CA PRO A 273 18.06 -7.61 -8.68
C PRO A 273 18.92 -7.18 -9.88
N ASP A 274 20.25 -7.18 -9.70
CA ASP A 274 21.23 -6.78 -10.72
C ASP A 274 21.03 -7.47 -12.08
N TYR A 275 20.65 -8.76 -12.09
CA TYR A 275 20.43 -9.49 -13.34
C TYR A 275 19.18 -9.04 -14.13
N LEU A 276 18.29 -8.23 -13.54
CA LEU A 276 17.16 -7.62 -14.24
C LEU A 276 17.47 -6.19 -14.73
N THR A 277 18.62 -5.63 -14.32
CA THR A 277 19.09 -4.33 -14.82
C THR A 277 20.08 -4.48 -15.98
N GLU A 278 20.59 -5.69 -16.19
CA GLU A 278 21.49 -6.05 -17.28
C GLU A 278 20.79 -6.84 -18.40
N GLU A 279 21.40 -6.84 -19.59
CA GLU A 279 20.99 -7.71 -20.69
C GLU A 279 21.35 -9.17 -20.39
N ILE A 280 20.37 -10.07 -20.44
CA ILE A 280 20.58 -11.49 -20.13
C ILE A 280 19.97 -12.38 -21.22
N ALA A 281 20.57 -13.54 -21.43
CA ALA A 281 20.00 -14.60 -22.27
C ALA A 281 19.72 -15.84 -21.42
N PHE A 282 18.58 -16.49 -21.63
CA PHE A 282 18.20 -17.70 -20.91
C PHE A 282 17.34 -18.63 -21.79
N PRO A 283 17.37 -19.94 -21.55
CA PRO A 283 16.59 -20.89 -22.33
C PRO A 283 15.08 -20.78 -22.01
N ARG A 284 14.22 -21.13 -22.98
CA ARG A 284 12.76 -21.10 -22.86
C ARG A 284 12.23 -21.79 -21.60
N CYS A 285 12.83 -22.90 -21.19
CA CYS A 285 12.43 -23.64 -20.00
C CYS A 285 12.54 -22.82 -18.69
N GLN A 286 13.35 -21.75 -18.69
CA GLN A 286 13.51 -20.83 -17.56
C GLN A 286 12.62 -19.60 -17.65
N ALA A 287 11.92 -19.37 -18.77
CA ALA A 287 11.08 -18.18 -18.97
C ALA A 287 10.00 -18.02 -17.88
N ALA A 288 9.39 -19.12 -17.43
CA ALA A 288 8.42 -19.09 -16.33
C ALA A 288 9.05 -18.65 -14.99
N LYS A 289 10.29 -19.07 -14.72
CA LYS A 289 11.03 -18.67 -13.50
C LYS A 289 11.43 -17.20 -13.57
N PHE A 290 11.91 -16.76 -14.73
CA PHE A 290 12.20 -15.36 -15.01
C PHE A 290 10.96 -14.50 -14.76
N TYR A 291 9.83 -14.84 -15.37
CA TYR A 291 8.58 -14.10 -15.21
C TYR A 291 8.10 -14.07 -13.76
N ALA A 292 8.16 -15.19 -13.03
CA ALA A 292 7.82 -15.22 -11.61
C ALA A 292 8.68 -14.27 -10.77
N LYS A 293 9.97 -14.15 -11.08
CA LYS A 293 10.87 -13.19 -10.42
C LYS A 293 10.53 -11.74 -10.73
N VAL A 294 10.24 -11.44 -11.99
CA VAL A 294 9.80 -10.10 -12.40
C VAL A 294 8.51 -9.72 -11.64
N VAL A 295 7.50 -10.57 -11.62
CA VAL A 295 6.24 -10.31 -10.89
C VAL A 295 6.48 -10.13 -9.40
N ASP A 296 7.32 -10.96 -8.79
CA ASP A 296 7.69 -10.83 -7.38
C ASP A 296 8.29 -9.45 -7.08
N CYS A 297 9.23 -8.98 -7.90
CA CYS A 297 9.84 -7.66 -7.76
C CYS A 297 8.84 -6.51 -7.96
N MET A 298 7.87 -6.68 -8.86
CA MET A 298 6.88 -5.64 -9.17
C MET A 298 5.72 -5.57 -8.17
N THR A 299 5.45 -6.65 -7.42
CA THR A 299 4.24 -6.75 -6.57
C THR A 299 4.52 -6.86 -5.06
N LYS A 300 5.70 -7.35 -4.65
CA LYS A 300 6.05 -7.45 -3.24
C LYS A 300 6.36 -6.08 -2.67
N LYS A 301 5.71 -5.75 -1.56
CA LYS A 301 5.93 -4.50 -0.83
C LYS A 301 7.31 -4.56 -0.17
N ILE A 302 8.28 -3.87 -0.74
CA ILE A 302 9.58 -3.69 -0.12
C ILE A 302 9.46 -2.45 0.75
N VAL A 303 9.51 -2.67 2.06
CA VAL A 303 9.66 -1.58 3.03
C VAL A 303 11.14 -1.22 2.94
N MET A 304 11.46 -0.13 2.25
CA MET A 304 12.75 0.52 2.43
C MET A 304 12.75 1.07 3.86
N GLU A 305 13.49 0.42 4.74
CA GLU A 305 13.74 0.91 6.10
C GLU A 305 14.78 2.03 5.94
N ASP A 306 14.33 3.28 6.13
CA ASP A 306 15.19 4.47 6.18
C ASP A 306 16.21 4.41 7.34
#